data_AF-A0A9D4XYG8-F1
#
_entry.id   AF-A0A9D4XYG8-F1
#
_cell.length_a   1.000
_cell.length_b   1.000
_cell.length_c   1.000
_cell.angle_alpha   90.00
_cell.angle_beta   90.00
_cell.angle_gamma   90.00
#
_symmetry.space_group_name_H-M   'P 1'
#
loop_
_entity.id
_entity.type
_entity.pdbx_description
1 polymer ?
#
loop_
_entity_poly.entity_id
_entity_poly.type
_entity_poly.pdbx_seq_one_letter_code
_entity_poly.pdbx_strand_id
1 'polypeptide(L)'
;MNKQYLENLALKINVKSGGRNTVLNDAFEKRIPLVTDMPTIIFGVDVTHPQPGEDLSPSIAAVVASMDWPWVTRYRGIVSAQVHREEIIQDLFKVIEDPQKGKRPAGMIRELLVAFFKSTM
;
A
#
# COMPACT_ATOMS: atom_id res chain seq x y z
N MET A 1 -13.86 5.17 32.12
CA MET A 1 -13.12 4.90 30.86
C MET A 1 -13.77 5.73 29.76
N ASN A 2 -13.01 6.45 28.93
CA ASN A 2 -13.58 7.34 27.92
C ASN A 2 -14.19 6.53 26.76
N LYS A 3 -15.50 6.65 26.52
CA LYS A 3 -16.22 5.92 25.46
C LYS A 3 -15.63 6.17 24.08
N GLN A 4 -15.36 7.43 23.73
CA GLN A 4 -14.79 7.82 22.44
C GLN A 4 -13.41 7.19 22.20
N TYR A 5 -12.60 7.07 23.27
CA TYR A 5 -11.30 6.42 23.18
C TYR A 5 -11.44 4.93 22.83
N LEU A 6 -12.37 4.23 23.49
CA LEU A 6 -12.62 2.81 23.22
C LEU A 6 -13.16 2.56 21.81
N GLU A 7 -14.02 3.45 21.32
CA GLU A 7 -14.52 3.39 19.94
C GLU A 7 -13.37 3.53 18.95
N ASN A 8 -12.51 4.54 19.11
CA ASN A 8 -11.34 4.72 18.24
C ASN A 8 -10.33 3.56 18.32
N LEU A 9 -10.21 2.93 19.48
CA LEU A 9 -9.40 1.73 19.66
C LEU A 9 -10.02 0.53 18.93
N ALA A 10 -11.33 0.33 19.05
CA ALA A 10 -12.06 -0.72 18.35
C ALA A 10 -11.94 -0.58 16.83
N LEU A 11 -12.00 0.66 16.29
CA LEU A 11 -11.77 0.92 14.87
C LEU A 11 -10.41 0.41 14.38
N LYS A 12 -9.35 0.58 15.20
CA LYS A 12 -7.99 0.10 14.88
C LYS A 12 -7.87 -1.42 15.01
N ILE A 13 -8.53 -2.03 16.00
CA ILE A 13 -8.54 -3.48 16.18
C ILE A 13 -9.26 -4.17 15.02
N ASN A 14 -10.42 -3.63 14.61
CA ASN A 14 -11.22 -4.19 13.53
C ASN A 14 -10.41 -4.28 12.22
N VAL A 15 -9.73 -3.20 11.82
CA VAL A 15 -8.91 -3.21 10.59
C VAL A 15 -7.69 -4.14 10.69
N LYS A 16 -7.05 -4.24 11.86
CA LYS A 16 -5.93 -5.18 12.08
C LYS A 16 -6.38 -6.65 12.07
N SER A 17 -7.64 -6.90 12.39
CA SER A 17 -8.26 -8.24 12.34
C SER A 17 -8.84 -8.57 10.96
N GLY A 18 -8.63 -7.70 9.96
CA GLY A 18 -9.10 -7.88 8.59
C GLY A 18 -10.52 -7.37 8.30
N GLY A 19 -11.18 -6.76 9.29
CA GLY A 19 -12.50 -6.17 9.16
C GLY A 19 -12.50 -4.80 8.46
N ARG A 20 -13.70 -4.31 8.14
CA ARG A 20 -13.94 -2.99 7.53
C ARG A 20 -14.79 -2.14 8.48
N ASN A 21 -14.43 -0.89 8.67
CA ASN A 21 -15.22 0.03 9.50
C ASN A 21 -16.35 0.68 8.69
N THR A 22 -16.02 1.17 7.50
CA THR A 22 -16.95 1.88 6.60
C THR A 22 -16.60 1.55 5.15
N VAL A 23 -17.61 1.53 4.28
CA VAL A 23 -17.48 1.44 2.83
C VAL A 23 -18.27 2.60 2.22
N LEU A 24 -17.83 3.15 1.10
CA LEU A 24 -18.58 4.18 0.37
C LEU A 24 -19.78 3.54 -0.32
N ASN A 25 -20.99 4.12 -0.13
CA ASN A 25 -22.18 3.66 -0.86
C ASN A 25 -21.97 3.78 -2.39
N ASP A 26 -21.24 4.79 -2.85
CA ASP A 26 -20.93 4.96 -4.27
C ASP A 26 -20.04 3.84 -4.82
N ALA A 27 -19.19 3.23 -3.98
CA ALA A 27 -18.44 2.05 -4.38
C ALA A 27 -19.37 0.84 -4.60
N PHE A 28 -20.45 0.75 -3.82
CA PHE A 28 -21.48 -0.30 -3.94
C PHE A 28 -22.37 -0.10 -5.15
N GLU A 29 -22.82 1.12 -5.35
CA GLU A 29 -23.68 1.50 -6.47
C GLU A 29 -22.89 1.70 -7.78
N LYS A 30 -21.57 1.48 -7.76
CA LYS A 30 -20.64 1.67 -8.88
C LYS A 30 -20.73 3.07 -9.49
N ARG A 31 -20.79 4.09 -8.63
CA ARG A 31 -20.92 5.51 -8.99
C ARG A 31 -19.61 6.29 -8.85
N ILE A 32 -18.46 5.60 -8.83
CA ILE A 32 -17.14 6.24 -8.82
C ILE A 32 -16.47 5.94 -10.17
N PRO A 33 -16.61 6.82 -11.18
CA PRO A 33 -16.05 6.61 -12.50
C PRO A 33 -14.56 6.28 -12.42
N LEU A 34 -14.09 5.41 -13.32
CA LEU A 34 -12.72 4.85 -13.41
C LEU A 34 -12.32 3.95 -12.24
N VAL A 35 -12.86 4.15 -11.04
CA VAL A 35 -12.55 3.35 -9.86
C VAL A 35 -13.42 2.11 -9.78
N THR A 36 -14.73 2.22 -10.04
CA THR A 36 -15.66 1.09 -9.94
C THR A 36 -16.00 0.43 -11.27
N ASP A 37 -15.57 1.00 -12.39
CA ASP A 37 -15.92 0.53 -13.74
C ASP A 37 -15.18 -0.75 -14.13
N MET A 38 -13.95 -0.91 -13.63
CA MET A 38 -13.08 -2.06 -13.85
C MET A 38 -12.14 -2.24 -12.65
N PRO A 39 -11.50 -3.42 -12.47
CA PRO A 39 -10.52 -3.63 -11.40
C PRO A 39 -9.44 -2.55 -11.39
N THR A 40 -9.57 -1.62 -10.44
CA THR A 40 -8.70 -0.44 -10.30
C THR A 40 -8.01 -0.46 -8.94
N ILE A 41 -6.70 -0.36 -8.96
CA ILE A 41 -5.83 -0.31 -7.80
C ILE A 41 -5.45 1.15 -7.47
N ILE A 42 -5.43 1.52 -6.20
CA ILE A 42 -5.01 2.84 -5.73
C ILE A 42 -3.73 2.70 -4.94
N PHE A 43 -2.70 3.44 -5.34
CA PHE A 43 -1.41 3.47 -4.66
C PHE A 43 -1.25 4.71 -3.78
N GLY A 44 -0.57 4.55 -2.65
CA GLY A 44 -0.03 5.63 -1.84
C GLY A 44 1.47 5.41 -1.66
N VAL A 45 2.26 6.47 -1.78
CA VAL A 45 3.72 6.39 -1.78
C VAL A 45 4.27 7.53 -0.93
N ASP A 46 5.22 7.21 -0.06
CA ASP A 46 5.89 8.18 0.79
C ASP A 46 7.35 7.77 1.07
N VAL A 47 8.20 8.76 1.32
CA VAL A 47 9.56 8.57 1.82
C VAL A 47 9.75 9.38 3.09
N THR A 48 10.12 8.71 4.17
CA THR A 48 10.45 9.35 5.44
C THR A 48 11.96 9.44 5.61
N HIS A 49 12.47 10.65 5.83
CA HIS A 49 13.89 10.89 6.12
C HIS A 49 14.17 10.94 7.63
N PRO A 50 15.41 10.64 8.05
CA PRO A 50 15.86 10.88 9.42
C PRO A 50 15.78 12.35 9.83
N GLN A 51 15.86 12.61 11.13
CA GLN A 51 15.84 13.97 11.65
C GLN A 51 17.06 14.79 11.16
N PRO A 52 16.95 16.13 11.07
CA PRO A 52 18.09 16.99 10.78
C PRO A 52 19.26 16.73 11.74
N GLY A 53 20.46 16.50 11.20
CA GLY A 53 21.68 16.21 11.98
C GLY A 53 22.02 14.72 12.14
N GLU A 54 21.18 13.81 11.63
CA GLU A 54 21.45 12.37 11.64
C GLU A 54 21.87 11.89 10.24
N ASP A 55 23.18 11.87 9.96
CA ASP A 55 23.70 11.69 8.60
C ASP A 55 23.87 10.23 8.14
N LEU A 56 23.66 9.27 9.05
CA LEU A 56 23.91 7.84 8.79
C LEU A 56 22.65 7.00 8.64
N SER A 57 21.52 7.48 9.14
CA SER A 57 20.28 6.71 9.10
C SER A 57 19.69 6.67 7.68
N PRO A 58 19.17 5.52 7.24
CA PRO A 58 18.59 5.40 5.91
C PRO A 58 17.28 6.18 5.80
N SER A 59 16.91 6.57 4.59
CA SER A 59 15.52 6.94 4.30
C SER A 59 14.67 5.68 4.25
N ILE A 60 13.40 5.77 4.65
CA ILE A 60 12.44 4.66 4.56
C ILE A 60 11.39 5.00 3.51
N ALA A 61 11.37 4.21 2.43
CA ALA A 61 10.32 4.26 1.43
C ALA A 61 9.16 3.32 1.81
N ALA A 62 7.94 3.79 1.65
CA ALA A 62 6.72 3.03 1.88
C ALA A 62 5.80 3.13 0.66
N VAL A 63 5.34 1.98 0.18
CA VAL A 63 4.34 1.88 -0.90
C VAL A 63 3.17 1.06 -0.39
N VAL A 64 1.98 1.65 -0.43
CA VAL A 64 0.72 0.97 -0.10
C VAL A 64 -0.17 0.86 -1.32
N ALA A 65 -0.98 -0.19 -1.39
CA ALA A 65 -2.00 -0.32 -2.42
C ALA A 65 -3.30 -0.93 -1.91
N SER A 66 -4.43 -0.51 -2.49
CA SER A 66 -5.75 -1.08 -2.21
C SER A 66 -5.82 -2.54 -2.68
N MET A 67 -6.55 -3.39 -1.94
CA MET A 67 -6.55 -4.85 -2.14
C MET A 67 -7.95 -5.45 -2.32
N ASP A 68 -8.99 -4.63 -2.23
CA ASP A 68 -10.37 -5.11 -2.19
C ASP A 68 -11.30 -4.26 -3.05
N TRP A 69 -10.90 -4.05 -4.30
CA TRP A 69 -11.78 -3.49 -5.33
C TRP A 69 -13.12 -4.26 -5.36
N PRO A 70 -14.28 -3.57 -5.50
CA PRO A 70 -14.44 -2.13 -5.71
C PRO A 70 -14.46 -1.28 -4.43
N TRP A 71 -14.32 -1.88 -3.24
CA TRP A 71 -14.55 -1.22 -1.95
C TRP A 71 -13.46 -0.25 -1.54
N VAL A 72 -12.20 -0.54 -1.91
CA VAL A 72 -11.02 0.29 -1.62
C VAL A 72 -10.88 0.62 -0.11
N THR A 73 -11.08 -0.39 0.74
CA THR A 73 -11.02 -0.23 2.21
C THR A 73 -9.85 -0.95 2.87
N ARG A 74 -9.26 -1.95 2.19
CA ARG A 74 -8.13 -2.71 2.69
C ARG A 74 -6.90 -2.38 1.88
N TYR A 75 -5.81 -2.08 2.57
CA TYR A 75 -4.53 -1.75 1.98
C TYR A 75 -3.45 -2.73 2.44
N ARG A 76 -2.54 -3.06 1.54
CA ARG A 76 -1.28 -3.75 1.85
C ARG A 76 -0.15 -2.75 1.67
N GLY A 77 0.81 -2.76 2.59
CA GLY A 77 2.02 -1.94 2.51
C GLY A 77 3.29 -2.76 2.36
N ILE A 78 4.25 -2.23 1.62
CA ILE A 78 5.63 -2.70 1.53
C ILE A 78 6.53 -1.54 1.94
N VAL A 79 7.60 -1.82 2.68
CA VAL A 79 8.59 -0.84 3.12
C VAL A 79 9.98 -1.28 2.70
N SER A 80 10.85 -0.32 2.36
CA SER A 80 12.25 -0.56 2.04
C SER A 80 13.12 0.56 2.60
N ALA A 81 14.26 0.20 3.16
CA ALA A 81 15.32 1.16 3.44
C ALA A 81 16.01 1.56 2.13
N GLN A 82 16.43 2.81 2.03
CA GLN A 82 17.23 3.34 0.94
C GLN A 82 18.27 4.34 1.45
N VAL A 83 19.12 4.82 0.54
CA VAL A 83 20.24 5.71 0.87
C VAL A 83 19.75 6.96 1.61
N HIS A 84 20.60 7.49 2.50
CA HIS A 84 20.29 8.67 3.30
C HIS A 84 19.81 9.83 2.43
N ARG A 85 18.64 10.41 2.79
CA ARG A 85 17.99 11.54 2.08
C ARG A 85 17.73 11.29 0.59
N GLU A 86 17.67 10.03 0.17
CA GLU A 86 17.21 9.66 -1.16
C GLU A 86 15.68 9.79 -1.20
N GLU A 87 15.15 10.63 -2.10
CA GLU A 87 13.70 10.80 -2.31
C GLU A 87 13.17 9.83 -3.38
N ILE A 88 13.99 9.48 -4.37
CA ILE A 88 13.60 8.56 -5.42
C ILE A 88 13.58 7.13 -4.86
N ILE A 89 12.43 6.47 -4.94
CA ILE A 89 12.28 5.11 -4.42
C ILE A 89 12.98 4.12 -5.36
N GLN A 90 14.17 3.69 -4.96
CA GLN A 90 15.03 2.80 -5.75
C GLN A 90 14.41 1.41 -5.94
N ASP A 91 13.61 0.94 -4.98
CA ASP A 91 12.96 -0.37 -5.04
C ASP A 91 11.53 -0.33 -5.64
N LEU A 92 11.09 0.82 -6.16
CA LEU A 92 9.72 0.98 -6.67
C LEU A 92 9.45 0.02 -7.83
N PHE A 93 10.39 0.00 -8.77
CA PHE A 93 10.43 -0.91 -9.91
C PHE A 93 11.88 -1.23 -10.25
N LYS A 94 12.19 -2.50 -10.42
CA LYS A 94 13.50 -2.96 -10.89
C LYS A 94 13.35 -4.17 -11.79
N VAL A 95 14.38 -4.45 -12.58
CA VAL A 95 14.48 -5.70 -13.34
C VAL A 95 15.56 -6.55 -12.71
N ILE A 96 15.22 -7.76 -12.30
CA ILE A 96 16.15 -8.74 -11.75
C ILE A 96 16.38 -9.85 -12.76
N GLU A 97 17.57 -10.46 -12.72
CA GLU A 97 17.90 -11.61 -13.55
C GLU A 97 17.60 -12.89 -12.76
N ASP A 98 16.61 -13.65 -13.21
CA ASP A 98 16.23 -14.95 -12.65
C ASP A 98 17.05 -16.04 -13.37
N PRO A 99 17.81 -16.88 -12.64
CA PRO A 99 18.66 -17.90 -13.25
C PRO A 99 17.93 -18.88 -14.19
N GLN A 100 16.63 -19.10 -13.98
CA GLN A 100 15.83 -20.03 -14.78
C GLN A 100 14.99 -19.32 -15.84
N LYS A 101 14.63 -18.06 -15.62
CA LYS A 101 13.59 -17.39 -16.40
C LYS A 101 14.01 -16.01 -16.95
N GLY A 102 15.30 -15.68 -16.87
CA GLY A 102 15.89 -14.47 -17.45
C GLY A 102 15.46 -13.19 -16.75
N LYS A 103 15.54 -12.06 -17.46
CA LYS A 103 15.18 -10.74 -16.93
C LYS A 103 13.69 -10.65 -16.60
N ARG A 104 13.38 -10.26 -15.36
CA ARG A 104 12.01 -10.15 -14.84
C ARG A 104 11.79 -8.83 -14.13
N PRO A 105 10.63 -8.20 -14.35
CA PRO A 105 10.18 -7.11 -13.48
C PRO A 105 10.12 -7.58 -12.03
N ALA A 106 10.45 -6.68 -11.11
CA ALA A 106 10.46 -6.83 -9.66
C ALA A 106 10.29 -5.44 -9.02
N GLY A 107 10.39 -5.38 -7.70
CA GLY A 107 10.16 -4.16 -6.92
C GLY A 107 8.75 -4.09 -6.35
N MET A 108 8.55 -3.08 -5.53
CA MET A 108 7.37 -2.90 -4.67
C MET A 108 6.07 -2.85 -5.46
N ILE A 109 6.03 -2.10 -6.57
CA ILE A 109 4.82 -1.98 -7.40
C ILE A 109 4.41 -3.34 -7.95
N ARG A 110 5.36 -4.13 -8.45
CA ARG A 110 5.03 -5.44 -9.04
C ARG A 110 4.44 -6.37 -8.00
N GLU A 111 5.01 -6.41 -6.80
CA GLU A 111 4.50 -7.27 -5.73
C GLU A 111 3.06 -6.90 -5.36
N LEU A 112 2.77 -5.60 -5.23
CA LEU A 112 1.42 -5.11 -4.94
C LEU A 112 0.45 -5.37 -6.09
N LEU A 113 0.87 -5.22 -7.35
CA LEU A 113 0.05 -5.58 -8.52
C LEU A 113 -0.30 -7.07 -8.54
N VAL A 114 0.66 -7.95 -8.26
CA VAL A 114 0.42 -9.40 -8.18
C VAL A 114 -0.52 -9.72 -7.01
N ALA A 115 -0.36 -9.06 -5.87
CA ALA A 115 -1.22 -9.24 -4.70
C ALA A 115 -2.67 -8.80 -5.01
N PHE A 116 -2.84 -7.64 -5.63
CA PHE A 116 -4.14 -7.12 -6.06
C PHE A 116 -4.81 -8.06 -7.05
N PHE A 117 -4.08 -8.49 -8.09
CA PHE A 117 -4.62 -9.42 -9.07
C PHE A 117 -5.17 -10.69 -8.42
N LYS A 118 -4.43 -11.28 -7.48
CA LYS A 118 -4.87 -12.47 -6.73
C LYS A 118 -6.04 -12.23 -5.77
N SER A 119 -6.31 -10.99 -5.39
CA SER A 119 -7.38 -10.66 -4.44
C SER A 119 -8.67 -10.19 -5.12
N THR A 120 -8.61 -9.83 -6.41
CA THR A 120 -9.75 -9.28 -7.16
C THR A 120 -10.20 -10.12 -8.35
N MET A 121 -9.39 -11.10 -8.79
CA MET A 121 -9.68 -12.03 -9.89
C MET A 121 -9.63 -13.47 -9.38
#